data_AF-A0A9P9ICS5-F1
#
_entry.id   AF-A0A9P9ICS5-F1
#
_cell.length_a   1.000
_cell.length_b   1.000
_cell.length_c   1.000
_cell.angle_alpha   90.00
_cell.angle_beta   90.00
_cell.angle_gamma   90.00
#
_symmetry.space_group_name_H-M   'P 1'
#
loop_
_entity.id
_entity.type
_entity.pdbx_description
1 polymer ?
#
loop_
_entity_poly.entity_id
_entity_poly.type
_entity_poly.pdbx_seq_one_letter_code
_entity_poly.pdbx_strand_id
1 'polypeptide(L)'
;MITLLSPNFVLQEVTEDDLALASLAWGFTIGFGWLTTWTAVKQTKRIYERRGLLVFRNAYVWMIWLEILVCLIFSIICWLHLKGKIPPR
;
A
#
# COMPACT_ATOMS: atom_id res chain seq x y z
N MET A 1 -5.68 -31.51 15.13
CA MET A 1 -5.86 -30.21 14.47
C MET A 1 -6.94 -30.41 13.42
N ILE A 2 -8.15 -29.93 13.67
CA ILE A 2 -9.32 -30.15 12.80
C ILE A 2 -9.24 -29.10 11.69
N THR A 3 -8.92 -29.51 10.47
CA THR A 3 -8.99 -28.66 9.28
C THR A 3 -10.44 -28.59 8.83
N LEU A 4 -11.11 -27.44 9.03
CA LEU A 4 -12.48 -27.14 8.55
C LEU A 4 -12.56 -26.99 7.02
N LEU A 5 -11.65 -27.59 6.26
CA LEU A 5 -11.62 -27.50 4.81
C LEU A 5 -12.54 -28.56 4.22
N SER A 6 -13.42 -28.13 3.32
CA SER A 6 -14.28 -29.03 2.55
C SER A 6 -13.42 -30.00 1.73
N PRO A 7 -13.80 -31.29 1.60
CA PRO A 7 -13.06 -32.28 0.82
C PRO A 7 -12.81 -31.90 -0.65
N ASN A 8 -13.52 -30.89 -1.17
CA ASN A 8 -13.38 -30.38 -2.54
C ASN A 8 -12.70 -29.00 -2.59
N PHE A 9 -11.93 -28.61 -1.58
CA PHE A 9 -11.19 -27.35 -1.60
C PHE A 9 -10.03 -27.45 -2.60
N VAL A 10 -10.23 -26.85 -3.78
CA VAL A 10 -9.19 -26.67 -4.80
C VAL A 10 -8.60 -25.28 -4.62
N LEU A 11 -7.28 -25.17 -4.55
CA LEU A 11 -6.60 -23.87 -4.55
C LEU A 11 -6.88 -23.19 -5.89
N GLN A 12 -7.41 -21.97 -5.86
CA GLN A 12 -7.63 -21.16 -7.06
C GLN A 12 -6.26 -20.91 -7.72
N GLU A 13 -6.06 -21.46 -8.93
CA GLU A 13 -4.88 -21.16 -9.72
C GLU A 13 -4.95 -19.70 -10.17
N VAL A 14 -3.96 -18.90 -9.76
CA VAL A 14 -3.83 -17.52 -10.20
C VAL A 14 -3.37 -17.54 -11.65
N THR A 15 -4.26 -17.15 -12.57
CA THR A 15 -3.95 -17.10 -14.00
C THR A 15 -3.12 -15.86 -14.31
N GLU A 16 -2.35 -15.87 -15.41
CA GLU A 16 -1.57 -14.69 -15.85
C GLU A 16 -2.46 -13.45 -16.06
N ASP A 17 -3.70 -13.64 -16.48
CA ASP A 17 -4.70 -12.58 -16.64
C ASP A 17 -5.11 -11.93 -15.31
N ASP A 18 -5.27 -12.72 -14.24
CA ASP A 18 -5.55 -12.21 -12.89
C ASP A 18 -4.39 -11.35 -12.38
N LEU A 19 -3.15 -11.80 -12.64
CA LEU A 19 -1.95 -11.05 -12.28
C LEU A 19 -1.88 -9.74 -13.07
N ALA A 20 -2.16 -9.76 -14.38
CA ALA A 20 -2.18 -8.55 -15.21
C ALA A 20 -3.25 -7.56 -14.74
N LEU A 21 -4.45 -8.02 -14.41
CA LEU A 21 -5.53 -7.19 -13.89
C LEU A 21 -5.16 -6.58 -12.52
N ALA A 22 -4.59 -7.40 -11.62
CA ALA A 22 -4.09 -6.93 -10.32
C ALA A 22 -2.99 -5.87 -10.48
N SER A 23 -2.12 -6.03 -11.49
CA SER A 23 -1.06 -5.06 -11.84
C SER A 23 -1.61 -3.71 -12.28
N LEU A 24 -2.65 -3.74 -13.12
CA LEU A 24 -3.31 -2.54 -13.61
C LEU A 24 -4.03 -1.80 -12.47
N ALA A 25 -4.77 -2.53 -11.63
CA ALA A 25 -5.41 -1.97 -10.45
C ALA A 25 -4.39 -1.37 -9.48
N TRP A 26 -3.28 -2.09 -9.25
CA TRP A 26 -2.17 -1.62 -8.41
C TRP A 26 -1.55 -0.32 -8.95
N GLY A 27 -1.25 -0.26 -10.25
CA GLY A 27 -0.74 0.96 -10.89
C GLY A 27 -1.70 2.14 -10.77
N PHE A 28 -3.00 1.89 -10.90
CA PHE A 28 -4.03 2.91 -10.69
C PHE A 28 -4.04 3.41 -9.23
N THR A 29 -4.00 2.51 -8.24
CA THR A 29 -3.93 2.88 -6.82
C THR A 29 -2.69 3.74 -6.51
N ILE A 30 -1.54 3.43 -7.11
CA ILE A 30 -0.31 4.24 -6.96
C ILE A 30 -0.51 5.64 -7.56
N GLY A 31 -1.18 5.75 -8.71
CA GLY A 31 -1.51 7.04 -9.32
C GLY A 31 -2.30 7.94 -8.36
N PHE A 32 -3.32 7.40 -7.69
CA PHE A 32 -4.06 8.14 -6.66
C PHE A 32 -3.22 8.42 -5.41
N GLY A 33 -2.41 7.45 -4.97
CA GLY A 33 -1.47 7.62 -3.86
C GLY A 33 -0.50 8.79 -4.09
N TRP A 34 -0.06 9.00 -5.33
CA TRP A 34 0.77 10.14 -5.72
C TRP A 34 0.05 11.49 -5.56
N LEU A 35 -1.21 11.59 -6.00
CA LEU A 35 -2.01 12.80 -5.84
C LEU A 35 -2.30 13.11 -4.36
N THR A 36 -2.55 12.09 -3.55
CA THR A 36 -2.71 12.21 -2.10
C THR A 36 -1.41 12.71 -1.47
N THR A 37 -0.26 12.15 -1.85
CA THR A 37 1.06 12.59 -1.37
C THR A 37 1.33 14.04 -1.73
N TRP A 38 1.02 14.47 -2.96
CA TRP A 38 1.15 15.86 -3.38
C TRP A 38 0.29 16.82 -2.56
N THR A 39 -0.92 16.39 -2.20
CA THR A 39 -1.82 17.17 -1.34
C THR A 39 -1.30 17.25 0.10
N ALA A 40 -0.81 16.12 0.64
CA ALA A 40 -0.16 16.05 1.94
C ALA A 40 1.10 16.93 2.02
N VAL A 41 1.91 16.97 0.96
CA VAL A 41 3.08 17.86 0.85
C VAL A 41 2.66 19.33 0.85
N LYS A 42 1.65 19.72 0.06
CA LYS A 42 1.14 21.10 0.07
C LYS A 42 0.58 21.51 1.44
N GLN A 43 -0.14 20.61 2.12
CA GLN A 43 -0.63 20.86 3.47
C GLN A 43 0.52 21.00 4.47
N THR A 44 1.49 20.08 4.42
CA THR A 44 2.68 20.11 5.28
C THR A 44 3.49 21.39 5.06
N LYS A 45 3.69 21.83 3.80
CA LYS A 45 4.40 23.06 3.46
C LYS A 45 3.71 24.31 4.01
N ARG A 46 2.37 24.41 3.89
CA ARG A 46 1.61 25.55 4.44
C ARG A 46 1.67 25.61 5.97
N ILE A 47 1.71 24.46 6.64
CA ILE A 47 1.88 24.40 8.10
C ILE A 47 3.32 24.76 8.46
N TYR A 48 4.30 24.34 7.65
CA TYR A 48 5.72 24.65 7.83
C TYR A 48 6.00 26.14 7.70
N GLU A 49 5.43 26.81 6.71
CA GLU A 49 5.55 28.27 6.56
C GLU A 49 4.99 29.04 7.77
N ARG A 50 3.97 28.50 8.48
CA ARG A 50 3.38 29.15 9.66
C ARG A 50 4.02 28.79 11.00
N ARG A 51 4.60 27.59 11.15
CA ARG A 51 5.15 27.11 12.44
C ARG A 51 6.66 26.86 12.41
N GLY A 52 7.33 27.01 11.27
CA GLY A 52 8.76 26.72 11.10
C GLY A 52 9.11 25.26 11.44
N LEU A 53 10.28 25.06 12.05
CA LEU A 53 10.82 23.76 12.47
C LEU A 53 9.93 23.00 13.49
N LEU A 54 8.95 23.65 14.12
CA LEU A 54 8.00 23.00 15.04
C LEU A 54 6.97 22.12 14.30
N VAL A 55 6.93 22.13 12.96
CA VAL A 55 6.14 21.19 12.17
C VAL A 55 6.48 19.73 12.47
N PHE A 56 7.76 19.41 12.66
CA PHE A 56 8.20 18.04 12.98
C PHE A 56 7.73 17.57 14.37
N ARG A 57 7.32 18.49 15.25
CA ARG A 57 6.70 18.19 16.55
C ARG A 57 5.19 17.96 16.48
N ASN A 58 4.54 18.21 15.34
CA ASN A 58 3.12 17.96 15.18
C ASN A 58 2.88 16.49 14.83
N ALA A 59 2.33 15.74 15.78
CA ALA A 59 1.95 14.34 15.60
C ALA A 59 1.08 14.10 14.34
N TYR A 60 0.24 15.07 13.98
CA TYR A 60 -0.59 15.03 12.77
C TYR A 60 0.20 14.89 11.47
N VAL A 61 1.31 15.62 11.33
CA VAL A 61 2.15 15.54 10.11
C VAL A 61 2.81 14.16 10.04
N TRP A 62 3.36 13.69 11.15
CA TRP A 62 3.95 12.35 11.24
C TRP A 62 2.96 11.24 10.93
N MET A 63 1.71 11.35 11.41
CA MET A 63 0.65 10.37 11.15
C MET A 63 0.35 10.24 9.65
N ILE A 64 0.19 11.35 8.94
CA ILE A 64 -0.09 11.34 7.49
C ILE A 64 1.08 10.74 6.71
N TRP A 65 2.31 11.14 7.03
CA TRP A 65 3.50 10.61 6.35
C TRP A 65 3.71 9.13 6.63
N LEU A 66 3.45 8.66 7.86
CA LEU A 66 3.51 7.24 8.21
C LEU A 66 2.44 6.43 7.52
N GLU A 67 1.20 6.91 7.43
CA GLU A 67 0.12 6.21 6.73
C GLU A 67 0.48 6.01 5.25
N ILE A 68 0.94 7.08 4.56
CA ILE A 68 1.36 6.99 3.16
C ILE A 68 2.51 5.98 3.00
N LEU A 69 3.48 6.00 3.91
CA LEU A 69 4.63 5.10 3.89
C LEU A 69 4.22 3.64 4.11
N VAL A 70 3.38 3.36 5.12
CA VAL A 70 2.91 2.00 5.44
C VAL A 70 2.05 1.45 4.30
N CYS A 71 1.12 2.25 3.77
CA CYS A 71 0.32 1.86 2.62
C CYS A 71 1.19 1.52 1.39
N LEU A 72 2.20 2.33 1.10
CA LEU A 72 3.10 2.12 -0.04
C LEU A 72 3.94 0.85 0.16
N ILE A 73 4.54 0.66 1.33
CA ILE A 73 5.33 -0.54 1.65
C ILE A 73 4.47 -1.80 1.55
N PHE A 74 3.29 -1.80 2.16
CA PHE A 74 2.38 -2.94 2.14
C PHE A 74 1.96 -3.29 0.71
N SER A 75 1.66 -2.26 -0.10
CA SER A 75 1.33 -2.41 -1.50
C SER A 75 2.45 -3.06 -2.32
N ILE A 76 3.71 -2.64 -2.10
CA ILE A 76 4.89 -3.25 -2.74
C ILE A 76 5.10 -4.70 -2.27
N ILE A 77 4.89 -4.99 -0.98
CA ILE A 77 5.02 -6.35 -0.44
C ILE A 77 3.97 -7.28 -1.07
N CYS A 78 2.70 -6.87 -1.16
CA CYS A 78 1.65 -7.63 -1.82
C CYS A 78 1.97 -7.89 -3.30
N TRP A 79 2.48 -6.88 -4.00
CA TRP A 79 2.93 -7.02 -5.38
C TRP A 79 4.06 -8.05 -5.53
N LEU A 80 5.07 -7.97 -4.66
CA LEU A 80 6.20 -8.90 -4.67
C LEU A 80 5.80 -10.33 -4.30
N HIS A 81 4.80 -10.48 -3.42
CA HIS A 81 4.20 -11.77 -3.06
C HIS A 81 3.43 -12.39 -4.23
N LEU A 82 2.63 -11.59 -4.96
CA LEU A 82 1.90 -12.04 -6.15
C LEU A 82 2.83 -12.42 -7.32
N LYS A 83 3.98 -11.75 -7.44
CA LYS A 83 5.02 -12.07 -8.43
C LYS A 83 5.79 -13.37 -8.15
N GLY A 84 5.49 -14.10 -7.06
CA GLY A 84 5.93 -15.48 -6.91
C GLY A 84 7.41 -15.69 -6.62
N LYS A 85 8.09 -14.74 -5.93
CA LYS A 85 9.43 -15.00 -5.36
C LYS A 85 9.41 -15.68 -3.98
N ILE A 86 8.27 -16.23 -3.58
CA ILE A 86 8.10 -17.02 -2.36
C ILE A 86 7.28 -18.26 -2.76
N PRO A 87 7.88 -19.47 -2.80
CA PRO A 87 7.09 -20.68 -2.97
C PRO A 87 6.14 -20.83 -1.78
N PRO A 88 4.86 -21.20 -1.99
CA PRO A 88 3.96 -21.51 -0.89
C PRO A 88 4.57 -22.67 -0.10
N ARG A 89 4.81 -22.45 1.19
CA ARG A 89 5.06 -23.53 2.16
C ARG A 89 3.81 -23.76 2.96
#